data_AF-A0A6A5R3C5-F1
#
_entry.id   AF-A0A6A5R3C5-F1
#
_cell.length_a   1.000
_cell.length_b   1.000
_cell.length_c   1.000
_cell.angle_alpha   90.00
_cell.angle_beta   90.00
_cell.angle_gamma   90.00
#
_symmetry.space_group_name_H-M   'P 1'
#
loop_
_entity.id
_entity.type
_entity.pdbx_description
1 polymer ?
#
loop_
_entity_poly.entity_id
_entity_poly.type
_entity_poly.pdbx_seq_one_letter_code
_entity_poly.pdbx_strand_id
1 'polypeptide(L)'
;IACDNCRSKKCRCDRRVPSCSQCRASSFICRYQEGGRRGLPIAYINSLERRLRETESALYATLLAHNEQDIKASNFGLLKPPRELSKTERQDDWKRLPLQTPEQLATWFHEKQQQAV
;
A
#
# COMPACT_ATOMS: atom_id res chain seq x y z
N ILE A 1 10.83 -13.42 -23.34
CA ILE A 1 11.06 -13.84 -21.94
C ILE A 1 11.82 -15.17 -21.92
N ALA A 2 12.75 -15.39 -20.98
CA ALA A 2 13.41 -16.70 -20.80
C ALA A 2 12.57 -17.55 -19.83
N CYS A 3 12.60 -18.88 -19.97
CA CYS A 3 11.98 -19.78 -18.98
C CYS A 3 12.71 -19.72 -17.63
N ASP A 4 12.07 -20.21 -16.56
CA ASP A 4 12.58 -20.15 -15.19
C ASP A 4 13.98 -20.73 -15.04
N ASN A 5 14.19 -21.93 -15.59
CA ASN A 5 15.47 -22.62 -15.46
C ASN A 5 16.61 -21.86 -16.17
N CYS A 6 16.35 -21.32 -17.37
CA CYS A 6 17.35 -20.51 -18.08
C CYS A 6 17.60 -19.18 -17.37
N ARG A 7 16.58 -18.58 -16.76
CA ARG A 7 16.70 -17.34 -15.99
C ARG A 7 17.55 -17.55 -14.74
N SER A 8 17.30 -18.63 -13.98
CA SER A 8 18.08 -19.02 -12.81
C SER A 8 19.53 -19.35 -13.16
N LYS A 9 19.75 -20.09 -14.27
CA LYS A 9 21.09 -20.44 -14.76
C LYS A 9 21.80 -19.32 -15.53
N LYS A 10 21.16 -18.15 -15.70
CA LYS A 10 21.66 -17.02 -16.49
C LYS A 10 22.17 -17.43 -17.89
N CYS A 11 21.51 -18.41 -18.52
CA CYS A 11 21.88 -18.92 -19.83
C CYS A 11 20.90 -18.49 -20.93
N ARG A 12 21.31 -18.60 -22.19
CA ARG A 12 20.46 -18.25 -23.34
C ARG A 12 19.30 -19.24 -23.46
N CYS A 13 18.08 -18.71 -23.48
CA CYS A 13 16.84 -19.48 -23.74
C CYS A 13 16.38 -19.25 -25.18
N ASP A 14 16.22 -20.33 -25.93
CA ASP A 14 15.75 -20.35 -27.33
C ASP A 14 14.22 -20.31 -27.48
N ARG A 15 13.47 -20.35 -26.37
CA ARG A 15 12.03 -20.05 -26.32
C ARG A 15 11.11 -21.00 -27.11
N ARG A 16 11.56 -22.19 -27.48
CA ARG A 16 10.73 -23.20 -28.14
C ARG A 16 9.65 -23.74 -27.19
N VAL A 17 8.47 -24.04 -27.74
CA VAL A 17 7.31 -24.62 -27.05
C VAL A 17 7.16 -26.09 -27.49
N PRO A 18 6.84 -27.05 -26.61
CA PRO A 18 6.49 -26.90 -25.19
C PRO A 18 7.69 -26.76 -24.24
N SER A 19 8.92 -27.00 -24.71
CA SER A 19 10.14 -26.85 -23.91
C SER A 19 11.29 -26.29 -24.74
N CYS A 20 12.06 -25.37 -24.13
CA CYS A 20 13.27 -24.84 -24.72
C CYS A 20 14.36 -25.92 -24.85
N SER A 21 15.32 -25.75 -25.76
CA SER A 21 16.37 -26.74 -26.04
C SER A 21 17.22 -27.04 -24.81
N GLN A 22 17.52 -26.03 -23.99
CA GLN A 22 18.30 -26.20 -22.76
C GLN A 22 17.55 -27.03 -21.71
N CYS A 23 16.25 -26.76 -21.51
CA CYS A 23 15.44 -27.52 -20.57
C CYS A 23 15.20 -28.94 -21.06
N ARG A 24 15.01 -29.12 -22.38
CA ARG A 24 14.85 -30.44 -23.00
C ARG A 24 16.11 -31.29 -22.86
N ALA A 25 17.29 -30.72 -23.12
CA ALA A 25 18.57 -31.43 -23.03
C ALA A 25 18.91 -31.83 -21.58
N SER A 26 18.52 -31.01 -20.61
CA SER A 26 18.76 -31.27 -19.19
C SER A 26 17.59 -31.98 -18.49
N SER A 27 16.55 -32.38 -19.23
CA SER A 27 15.32 -32.99 -18.69
C SER A 27 14.66 -32.20 -17.54
N PHE A 28 14.79 -30.87 -17.55
CA PHE A 28 14.13 -30.00 -16.58
C PHE A 28 12.77 -29.55 -17.09
N ILE A 29 11.82 -29.37 -16.18
CA ILE A 29 10.51 -28.80 -16.48
C ILE A 29 10.70 -27.37 -17.00
N CYS A 30 10.35 -27.14 -18.26
CA CYS A 30 10.41 -25.83 -18.87
C CYS A 30 9.13 -25.05 -18.53
N ARG A 31 9.23 -24.14 -17.57
CA ARG A 31 8.14 -23.22 -17.22
C ARG A 31 8.48 -21.82 -17.66
N TYR A 32 7.64 -21.23 -18.50
CA TYR A 32 7.62 -19.80 -18.68
C TYR A 32 6.67 -19.25 -17.62
N GLN A 33 7.17 -18.39 -16.73
CA GLN A 33 6.27 -17.61 -15.89
C GLN A 33 5.44 -16.75 -16.84
N GLU A 34 4.14 -17.02 -16.87
CA GLU A 34 3.17 -16.09 -17.42
C GLU A 34 3.27 -14.82 -16.59
N GLY A 35 4.00 -13.84 -17.12
CA GLY A 35 4.25 -12.51 -16.60
C GLY A 35 3.95 -12.38 -15.11
N GLY A 36 4.85 -12.88 -14.26
CA GLY A 36 4.76 -12.67 -12.81
C GLY A 36 4.49 -11.20 -12.59
N ARG A 37 3.27 -10.89 -12.15
CA ARG A 37 2.76 -9.54 -11.96
C ARG A 37 3.72 -8.87 -10.98
N ARG A 38 4.74 -8.17 -11.50
CA ARG A 38 5.54 -7.27 -10.69
C ARG A 38 4.49 -6.37 -10.05
N GLY A 39 4.37 -6.45 -8.72
CA GLY A 39 3.39 -5.66 -7.99
C GLY A 39 3.50 -4.18 -8.37
N LEU A 40 2.51 -3.39 -7.97
CA LEU A 40 2.57 -1.94 -8.18
C LEU A 40 3.95 -1.40 -7.76
N PRO A 41 4.54 -0.48 -8.54
CA PRO A 41 5.85 0.06 -8.21
C PRO A 41 5.90 0.55 -6.75
N ILE A 42 6.97 0.25 -6.02
CA ILE A 42 7.11 0.63 -4.60
C ILE A 42 6.93 2.14 -4.44
N ALA A 43 7.45 2.94 -5.38
CA ALA A 43 7.26 4.38 -5.40
C ALA A 43 5.78 4.79 -5.44
N TYR A 44 4.95 4.07 -6.21
CA TYR A 44 3.51 4.32 -6.28
C TYR A 44 2.83 3.97 -4.95
N ILE A 45 3.17 2.83 -4.35
CA ILE A 45 2.65 2.43 -3.02
C ILE A 45 3.00 3.48 -1.96
N ASN A 46 4.26 3.93 -1.91
CA ASN A 46 4.69 4.96 -0.97
C ASN A 46 3.97 6.30 -1.21
N SER A 47 3.69 6.65 -2.47
CA SER A 47 2.92 7.85 -2.80
C SER A 47 1.47 7.75 -2.33
N LEU A 48 0.85 6.56 -2.42
CA LEU A 48 -0.48 6.28 -1.88
C LEU A 48 -0.49 6.35 -0.36
N GLU A 49 0.48 5.73 0.32
CA GLU A 49 0.63 5.79 1.78
C GLU A 49 0.72 7.24 2.27
N ARG A 50 1.50 8.09 1.57
CA ARG A 50 1.59 9.52 1.90
C ARG A 50 0.26 10.24 1.67
N ARG A 51 -0.38 10.03 0.53
CA ARG A 51 -1.65 10.70 0.20
C ARG A 51 -2.77 10.30 1.16
N LEU A 52 -2.78 9.05 1.61
CA LEU A 52 -3.72 8.55 2.60
C LEU A 52 -3.54 9.28 3.94
N ARG A 53 -2.28 9.44 4.41
CA ARG A 53 -1.99 10.22 5.63
C ARG A 53 -2.49 11.67 5.52
N GLU A 54 -2.20 12.35 4.40
CA GLU A 54 -2.68 13.72 4.16
C GLU A 54 -4.21 13.80 4.21
N THR A 55 -4.89 12.80 3.65
CA THR A 55 -6.36 12.73 3.59
C THR A 55 -6.94 12.49 4.99
N GLU A 56 -6.37 11.57 5.77
CA GLU A 56 -6.76 11.33 7.16
C GLU A 56 -6.57 12.58 8.03
N SER A 57 -5.45 13.30 7.89
CA SER A 57 -5.24 14.57 8.60
C SER A 57 -6.25 15.64 8.21
N ALA A 58 -6.57 15.77 6.92
CA ALA A 58 -7.57 16.72 6.43
C ALA A 58 -8.99 16.39 6.93
N LEU A 59 -9.35 15.10 6.93
CA LEU A 59 -10.63 14.62 7.45
C LEU A 59 -10.76 14.93 8.95
N TYR A 60 -9.73 14.63 9.73
CA TYR A 60 -9.70 14.92 11.17
C TYR A 60 -9.86 16.42 11.44
N ALA A 61 -9.10 17.28 10.74
CA ALA A 61 -9.20 18.73 10.85
C ALA A 61 -10.61 19.25 10.54
N THR A 62 -11.21 18.71 9.47
CA THR A 62 -12.56 19.08 9.02
C THR A 62 -13.61 18.72 10.07
N LEU A 63 -13.51 17.51 10.64
CA LEU A 63 -14.44 17.05 11.69
C LEU A 63 -14.28 17.85 13.00
N LEU A 64 -13.05 18.20 13.39
CA LEU A 64 -12.82 19.10 14.53
C LEU A 64 -13.49 20.47 14.30
N ALA A 65 -13.25 21.09 13.15
CA ALA A 65 -13.82 22.39 12.81
C ALA A 65 -15.36 22.39 12.75
N HIS A 66 -15.96 21.28 12.29
CA HIS A 66 -17.41 21.11 12.31
C HIS A 66 -17.98 20.98 13.73
N ASN A 67 -17.24 20.37 14.65
CA ASN A 67 -17.66 20.20 16.04
C ASN A 67 -17.59 21.52 16.84
N GLU A 68 -16.63 22.39 16.50
CA GLU A 68 -16.39 23.67 17.20
C GLU A 68 -17.13 24.88 16.58
N GLN A 69 -17.95 24.67 15.55
CA GLN A 69 -18.75 25.71 14.85
C GLN A 69 -17.96 26.94 14.32
N ASP A 70 -16.72 26.79 13.85
CA ASP A 70 -16.02 27.88 13.16
C ASP A 70 -15.08 27.40 12.04
N ILE A 71 -15.53 27.51 10.77
CA ILE A 71 -14.76 27.18 9.54
C ILE A 71 -13.81 28.34 9.18
N LYS A 72 -13.16 28.97 10.17
CA LYS A 72 -12.22 30.08 9.94
C LYS A 72 -10.91 29.91 10.71
N ALA A 73 -10.33 28.73 10.65
CA ALA A 73 -8.91 28.55 10.91
C ALA A 73 -8.36 27.44 10.01
N SER A 74 -8.04 27.79 8.76
CA SER A 74 -7.23 26.96 7.87
C SER A 74 -5.78 26.92 8.36
N ASN A 75 -5.53 26.48 9.60
CA ASN A 75 -4.19 26.13 10.06
C ASN A 75 -4.02 24.61 9.98
N PHE A 76 -3.94 24.13 8.75
CA PHE A 76 -3.43 22.78 8.42
C PHE A 76 -2.05 22.50 9.03
N GLY A 77 -1.31 23.53 9.45
CA GLY A 77 0.03 23.44 10.04
C GLY A 77 0.11 23.25 11.56
N LEU A 78 -1.01 23.21 12.30
CA LEU A 78 -1.01 23.03 13.76
C LEU A 78 -1.36 21.59 14.22
N LEU A 79 -1.77 20.72 13.30
CA LEU A 79 -1.93 19.31 13.64
C LEU A 79 -0.53 18.72 13.85
N LYS A 80 -0.26 18.25 15.08
CA LYS A 80 0.94 17.47 15.37
C LYS A 80 1.07 16.37 14.31
N PRO A 81 2.28 16.13 13.78
CA PRO A 81 2.48 15.02 12.85
C PRO A 81 1.97 13.75 13.53
N PRO A 82 1.13 12.94 12.85
CA PRO A 82 0.65 11.69 13.41
C PRO A 82 1.84 10.86 13.89
N ARG A 83 1.66 10.14 15.01
CA ARG A 83 2.63 9.16 15.52
C ARG A 83 3.18 8.33 14.35
N GLU A 84 4.50 8.25 14.23
CA GLU A 84 5.16 7.41 13.21
C GLU A 84 4.96 5.94 13.57
N LEU A 85 3.91 5.36 12.99
CA LEU A 85 3.58 3.94 13.12
C LEU A 85 4.32 3.11 12.08
N SER A 86 4.68 1.88 12.43
CA SER A 86 5.19 0.91 11.47
C SER A 86 4.15 0.56 10.41
N LYS A 87 4.58 -0.04 9.29
CA LYS A 87 3.65 -0.45 8.21
C LYS A 87 2.62 -1.48 8.70
N THR A 88 3.01 -2.38 9.59
CA THR A 88 2.13 -3.40 10.17
C THR A 88 1.08 -2.78 11.09
N GLU A 89 1.50 -1.87 11.98
CA GLU A 89 0.57 -1.16 12.87
C GLU A 89 -0.46 -0.35 12.07
N ARG A 90 -0.03 0.38 11.03
CA ARG A 90 -0.94 1.12 10.15
C ARG A 90 -1.97 0.22 9.48
N GLN A 91 -1.53 -0.94 8.98
CA GLN A 91 -2.45 -1.89 8.35
C GLN A 91 -3.47 -2.46 9.33
N ASP A 92 -3.08 -2.67 10.58
CA ASP A 92 -4.00 -3.15 11.61
C ASP A 92 -4.96 -2.05 12.07
N ASP A 93 -4.50 -0.80 12.18
CA ASP A 93 -5.35 0.36 12.42
C ASP A 93 -6.45 0.48 11.36
N TRP A 94 -6.10 0.35 10.08
CA TRP A 94 -7.10 0.43 8.99
C TRP A 94 -8.16 -0.67 9.06
N LYS A 95 -7.81 -1.86 9.56
CA LYS A 95 -8.78 -2.95 9.77
C LYS A 95 -9.67 -2.68 10.98
N ARG A 96 -9.11 -2.11 12.05
CA ARG A 96 -9.83 -1.84 13.30
C ARG A 96 -10.70 -0.59 13.23
N LEU A 97 -10.29 0.41 12.46
CA LEU A 97 -10.92 1.72 12.32
C LEU A 97 -11.30 1.99 10.85
N PRO A 98 -12.23 1.21 10.27
CA PRO A 98 -12.74 1.47 8.93
C PRO A 98 -13.49 2.82 8.86
N LEU A 99 -13.71 3.34 7.64
CA LEU A 99 -14.40 4.62 7.41
C LEU A 99 -15.64 4.44 6.52
N GLN A 100 -16.34 3.31 6.62
CA GLN A 100 -17.45 2.97 5.71
C GLN A 100 -18.82 3.46 6.20
N THR A 101 -18.99 3.64 7.51
CA THR A 101 -20.26 4.05 8.14
C THR A 101 -20.07 5.24 9.06
N PRO A 102 -21.12 6.03 9.34
CA PRO A 102 -21.05 7.16 10.28
C PRO A 102 -20.56 6.77 11.69
N GLU A 103 -20.98 5.60 12.19
CA GLU A 103 -20.58 5.09 13.51
C GLU A 103 -19.08 4.77 13.56
N GLN A 104 -18.56 4.21 12.46
CA GLN A 104 -17.13 3.93 12.33
C GLN A 104 -16.32 5.23 12.20
N LEU A 105 -16.84 6.23 11.47
CA LEU A 105 -16.20 7.54 11.36
C LEU A 105 -16.11 8.23 12.73
N ALA A 106 -17.18 8.17 13.54
CA ALA A 106 -17.18 8.70 14.90
C ALA A 106 -16.16 7.98 15.79
N THR A 107 -16.09 6.65 15.70
CA THR A 107 -15.11 5.83 16.43
C THR A 107 -13.67 6.21 16.04
N TRP A 108 -13.39 6.28 14.74
CA TRP A 108 -12.09 6.70 14.23
C TRP A 108 -11.72 8.10 14.72
N PHE A 109 -12.66 9.04 14.69
CA PHE A 109 -12.43 10.41 15.10
C PHE A 109 -12.04 10.50 16.58
N HIS A 110 -12.76 9.79 17.45
CA HIS A 110 -12.46 9.72 18.88
C HIS A 110 -11.08 9.12 19.15
N GLU A 111 -10.72 8.03 18.46
CA GLU A 111 -9.38 7.42 18.56
C GLU A 111 -8.27 8.39 18.11
N LYS A 112 -8.49 9.14 17.02
CA LYS A 112 -7.52 10.14 16.55
C LYS A 112 -7.36 11.32 17.51
N GLN A 113 -8.41 11.72 18.23
CA GLN A 113 -8.30 12.73 19.30
C GLN A 113 -7.37 12.25 20.42
N GLN A 114 -7.46 10.98 20.83
CA GLN A 114 -6.58 10.42 21.87
C GLN A 114 -5.12 10.33 21.43
N GLN A 115 -4.87 10.12 20.14
CA GLN A 115 -3.51 10.06 19.57
C GLN A 115 -2.86 11.45 19.40
N ALA A 116 -3.62 12.55 19.49
CA ALA A 116 -3.14 13.91 19.29
C ALA A 116 -2.60 14.59 20.57
N VAL A 117 -2.78 13.97 21.74
CA VAL A 117 -2.24 14.40 23.04
C VAL A 117 -0.77 14.02 23.13
#